data_AF-A0A0G0PM28-F1
#
_entry.id   AF-A0A0G0PM28-F1
#
_cell.length_a   1.000
_cell.length_b   1.000
_cell.length_c   1.000
_cell.angle_alpha   90.00
_cell.angle_beta   90.00
_cell.angle_gamma   90.00
#
_symmetry.space_group_name_H-M   'P 1'
#
loop_
_entity.id
_entity.type
_entity.pdbx_description
1 polymer ?
#
loop_
_entity_poly.entity_id
_entity_poly.type
_entity_poly.pdbx_seq_one_letter_code
_entity_poly.pdbx_strand_id
1 'polypeptide(L)'
;MTVTYKIQQFTKTSKQLSTRVLADTIADKIKSDQDSVDFTDVEMISSAFADELVFKLKEKDVNFHKVVLNPNQDVRTIFQIVNKRRSKLLKVN
;
A
#
# COMPACT_ATOMS: atom_id res chain seq x y z
N MET A 1 -20.05 -1.13 4.32
CA MET A 1 -19.86 -0.04 3.32
C MET A 1 -18.44 -0.13 2.83
N THR A 2 -18.23 -0.34 1.53
CA THR A 2 -16.90 -0.34 0.90
C THR A 2 -16.39 1.10 0.85
N VAL A 3 -15.20 1.36 1.38
CA VAL A 3 -14.58 2.69 1.33
C VAL A 3 -13.34 2.63 0.45
N THR A 4 -13.28 3.52 -0.54
CA THR A 4 -12.10 3.71 -1.39
C THR A 4 -11.46 5.06 -1.07
N TYR A 5 -10.22 5.03 -0.60
CA TYR A 5 -9.42 6.21 -0.30
C TYR A 5 -8.53 6.55 -1.48
N LYS A 6 -8.50 7.80 -1.92
CA LYS A 6 -7.50 8.22 -2.92
C LYS A 6 -6.17 8.43 -2.22
N ILE A 7 -5.07 7.89 -2.75
CA ILE A 7 -3.75 8.08 -2.12
C ILE A 7 -3.36 9.56 -1.95
N GLN A 8 -3.84 10.44 -2.83
CA GLN A 8 -3.62 11.89 -2.72
C GLN A 8 -4.25 12.49 -1.46
N GLN A 9 -5.26 11.85 -0.85
CA GLN A 9 -5.82 12.28 0.43
C GLN A 9 -4.81 12.18 1.57
N PHE A 10 -3.78 11.34 1.42
CA PHE A 10 -2.74 11.16 2.44
C PHE A 10 -1.48 11.98 2.14
N THR A 11 -1.22 12.28 0.85
CA THR A 11 -0.05 13.08 0.43
C THR A 11 -0.31 14.59 0.49
N LYS A 12 -1.55 15.06 0.26
CA LYS A 12 -1.91 16.49 0.36
C LYS A 12 -1.81 17.04 1.77
N THR A 13 -2.04 16.20 2.76
CA THR A 13 -2.05 16.58 4.18
C THR A 13 -0.65 16.70 4.77
N SER A 14 0.40 16.35 4.01
CA SER A 14 1.75 16.42 4.54
C SER A 14 2.81 16.78 3.53
N LYS A 15 3.38 17.96 3.75
CA LYS A 15 4.58 18.42 3.06
C LYS A 15 5.85 17.62 3.46
N GLN A 16 5.80 16.73 4.48
CA GLN A 16 6.98 16.03 5.02
C GLN A 16 6.69 14.66 5.66
N LEU A 17 5.62 13.94 5.32
CA LEU A 17 5.43 12.61 5.89
C LEU A 17 6.53 11.70 5.34
N SER A 18 7.29 11.09 6.23
CA SER A 18 8.25 10.06 5.84
C SER A 18 7.49 8.90 5.19
N THR A 19 8.18 8.22 4.28
CA THR A 19 7.74 7.00 3.60
C THR A 19 6.99 6.02 4.51
N ARG A 20 7.44 5.87 5.76
CA ARG A 20 6.86 4.96 6.76
C ARG A 20 5.51 5.45 7.29
N VAL A 21 5.44 6.72 7.69
CA VAL A 21 4.22 7.28 8.29
C VAL A 21 3.07 7.33 7.28
N LEU A 22 3.37 7.54 6.00
CA LEU A 22 2.37 7.46 4.94
C LEU A 22 1.79 6.04 4.81
N ALA A 23 2.67 5.02 4.81
CA ALA A 23 2.25 3.63 4.74
C ALA A 23 1.41 3.21 5.96
N ASP A 24 1.83 3.60 7.17
CA ASP A 24 1.08 3.36 8.41
C ASP A 24 -0.31 4.00 8.35
N THR A 25 -0.39 5.27 7.94
CA THR A 25 -1.66 6.00 7.85
C THR A 25 -2.63 5.31 6.89
N ILE A 26 -2.15 4.86 5.74
CA ILE A 26 -2.97 4.13 4.75
C ILE A 26 -3.42 2.79 5.33
N ALA A 27 -2.49 2.02 5.91
CA ALA A 27 -2.79 0.72 6.49
C ALA A 27 -3.79 0.83 7.65
N ASP A 28 -3.79 1.92 8.42
CA ASP A 28 -4.77 2.14 9.50
C ASP A 28 -6.17 2.49 9.01
N LYS A 29 -6.28 3.03 7.79
CA LYS A 29 -7.57 3.23 7.13
C LYS A 29 -8.11 1.96 6.47
N ILE A 30 -7.23 1.10 5.96
CA ILE A 30 -7.60 -0.17 5.33
C ILE A 30 -7.70 -1.25 6.42
N LYS A 31 -8.90 -1.46 6.94
CA LYS A 31 -9.14 -2.40 8.05
C LYS A 31 -9.51 -3.80 7.59
N SER A 32 -9.89 -3.96 6.32
CA SER A 32 -10.31 -5.24 5.76
C SER A 32 -10.16 -5.26 4.23
N ASP A 33 -10.35 -6.43 3.63
CA ASP A 33 -10.46 -6.64 2.19
C ASP A 33 -11.59 -5.84 1.50
N GLN A 34 -12.49 -5.21 2.27
CA GLN A 34 -13.55 -4.35 1.75
C GLN A 34 -13.12 -2.88 1.60
N ASP A 35 -12.01 -2.49 2.24
CA ASP A 35 -11.44 -1.17 2.09
C ASP A 35 -10.41 -1.18 0.96
N SER A 36 -10.22 -0.04 0.31
CA SER A 36 -9.27 0.07 -0.79
C SER A 36 -8.60 1.42 -0.85
N VAL A 37 -7.41 1.45 -1.44
CA VAL A 37 -6.66 2.65 -1.77
C VAL A 37 -6.45 2.71 -3.28
N ASP A 38 -6.84 3.84 -3.85
CA ASP A 38 -6.74 4.14 -5.27
C ASP A 38 -5.44 4.90 -5.56
N PHE A 39 -4.66 4.34 -6.50
CA PHE A 39 -3.39 4.87 -6.99
C PHE A 39 -3.52 5.55 -8.37
N THR A 40 -4.75 5.81 -8.83
CA THR A 40 -5.01 6.70 -9.97
C THR A 40 -4.21 7.99 -9.81
N ASP A 41 -3.57 8.47 -10.88
CA ASP A 41 -2.74 9.68 -10.90
C ASP A 41 -1.49 9.64 -9.98
N VAL A 42 -0.99 8.44 -9.64
CA VAL A 42 0.35 8.29 -9.06
C VAL A 42 1.34 7.88 -10.13
N GLU A 43 2.36 8.71 -10.34
CA GLU A 43 3.43 8.43 -11.30
C GLU A 43 4.47 7.45 -10.75
N MET A 44 4.91 7.66 -9.51
CA MET A 44 5.96 6.87 -8.88
C MET A 44 5.75 6.73 -7.37
N ILE A 45 6.23 5.62 -6.82
CA ILE A 45 6.39 5.41 -5.38
C ILE A 45 7.80 4.91 -5.07
N SER A 46 8.26 5.12 -3.85
CA SER A 46 9.53 4.53 -3.41
C SER A 46 9.35 3.04 -3.08
N SER A 47 10.40 2.25 -3.25
CA SER A 47 10.41 0.83 -2.85
C SER A 47 10.24 0.65 -1.34
N ALA A 48 10.75 1.59 -0.54
CA ALA A 48 10.56 1.62 0.91
C ALA A 48 9.09 1.84 1.30
N PHE A 49 8.36 2.68 0.56
CA PHE A 49 6.93 2.92 0.80
C PHE A 49 6.13 1.65 0.53
N ALA A 50 6.38 1.05 -0.64
CA ALA A 50 5.73 -0.19 -1.03
C ALA A 50 6.00 -1.30 -0.01
N ASP A 51 7.23 -1.41 0.46
CA ASP A 51 7.64 -2.44 1.43
C ASP A 51 6.94 -2.30 2.78
N GLU A 52 6.88 -1.10 3.33
CA GLU A 52 6.17 -0.87 4.60
C GLU A 52 4.66 -1.11 4.42
N LEU A 53 4.05 -0.58 3.36
CA LEU A 53 2.61 -0.74 3.14
C LEU A 53 2.21 -2.21 2.97
N VAL A 54 2.94 -2.96 2.15
CA VAL A 54 2.70 -4.39 1.95
C VAL A 54 2.90 -5.17 3.25
N PHE A 55 3.92 -4.84 4.03
CA PHE A 55 4.17 -5.46 5.32
C PHE A 55 2.99 -5.23 6.27
N LYS A 56 2.57 -3.98 6.45
CA LYS A 56 1.47 -3.59 7.34
C LYS A 56 0.13 -4.22 6.97
N LEU A 57 -0.19 -4.27 5.67
CA LEU A 57 -1.42 -4.92 5.19
C LEU A 57 -1.40 -6.43 5.45
N LYS A 58 -0.24 -7.08 5.30
CA LYS A 58 -0.08 -8.50 5.63
C LYS A 58 -0.18 -8.78 7.13
N GLU A 59 0.36 -7.91 8.00
CA GLU A 59 0.18 -8.04 9.46
C GLU A 59 -1.30 -8.02 9.86
N LYS A 60 -2.15 -7.38 9.07
CA LYS A 60 -3.60 -7.27 9.27
C LYS A 60 -4.42 -8.33 8.52
N ASP A 61 -3.77 -9.33 7.91
CA ASP A 61 -4.38 -10.35 7.04
C ASP A 61 -5.23 -9.76 5.89
N VAL A 62 -4.83 -8.58 5.39
CA VAL A 62 -5.49 -7.92 4.27
C VAL A 62 -4.84 -8.35 2.96
N ASN A 63 -5.67 -8.76 2.00
CA ASN A 63 -5.22 -9.12 0.67
C ASN A 63 -4.84 -7.86 -0.12
N PHE A 64 -3.53 -7.61 -0.18
CA PHE A 64 -2.92 -6.53 -0.94
C PHE A 64 -3.50 -6.34 -2.36
N HIS A 65 -3.74 -7.42 -3.11
CA HIS A 65 -4.21 -7.31 -4.50
C HIS A 65 -5.68 -6.86 -4.61
N LYS A 66 -6.48 -7.05 -3.56
CA LYS A 66 -7.86 -6.57 -3.51
C LYS A 66 -7.93 -5.09 -3.13
N VAL A 67 -7.03 -4.65 -2.26
CA VAL A 67 -7.10 -3.32 -1.65
C VAL A 67 -6.32 -2.24 -2.40
N VAL A 68 -5.39 -2.60 -3.29
CA VAL A 68 -4.67 -1.63 -4.12
C VAL A 68 -5.29 -1.53 -5.51
N LEU A 69 -5.87 -0.38 -5.82
CA LEU A 69 -6.61 -0.12 -7.06
C LEU A 69 -5.85 0.82 -7.99
N ASN A 70 -5.99 0.59 -9.29
CA ASN A 70 -5.48 1.42 -10.39
C ASN A 70 -4.01 1.90 -10.30
N PRO A 71 -3.03 1.09 -9.83
CA PRO A 71 -1.63 1.49 -9.98
C PRO A 71 -1.25 1.50 -11.46
N ASN A 72 -0.45 2.49 -11.87
CA ASN A 72 0.24 2.46 -13.16
C ASN A 72 1.23 1.27 -13.23
N GLN A 73 1.84 1.06 -14.40
CA GLN A 73 2.70 -0.11 -14.62
C GLN A 73 3.95 -0.14 -13.71
N ASP A 74 4.59 1.01 -13.49
CA ASP A 74 5.80 1.10 -12.67
C ASP A 74 5.50 0.87 -11.19
N VAL A 75 4.47 1.53 -10.68
CA VAL A 75 3.96 1.37 -9.32
C VAL A 75 3.55 -0.08 -9.08
N ARG A 76 2.84 -0.71 -10.03
CA ARG A 76 2.46 -2.13 -9.97
C ARG A 76 3.67 -3.04 -9.89
N THR A 77 4.70 -2.77 -10.69
CA THR A 77 5.93 -3.57 -10.72
C THR A 77 6.66 -3.52 -9.37
N ILE A 78 6.79 -2.33 -8.78
CA ILE A 78 7.40 -2.16 -7.45
C ILE A 78 6.63 -2.97 -6.40
N PHE A 79 5.31 -2.87 -6.38
CA PHE A 79 4.48 -3.63 -5.45
C PHE A 79 4.59 -5.14 -5.63
N GLN A 80 4.65 -5.64 -6.86
CA GLN A 80 4.81 -7.07 -7.15
C GLN A 80 6.16 -7.60 -6.64
N ILE A 81 7.24 -6.87 -6.87
CA ILE A 81 8.59 -7.24 -6.40
C ILE A 81 8.60 -7.34 -4.87
N VAL A 82 8.07 -6.31 -4.21
CA VAL A 82 7.98 -6.24 -2.75
C VAL A 82 7.11 -7.36 -2.18
N ASN A 83 5.90 -7.55 -2.71
CA ASN A 83 4.96 -8.56 -2.23
C ASN A 83 5.53 -9.98 -2.39
N LYS A 84 6.22 -10.24 -3.50
CA LYS A 84 6.93 -11.51 -3.71
C LYS A 84 8.04 -11.70 -2.68
N ARG A 85 8.86 -10.67 -2.42
CA ARG A 85 9.94 -10.71 -1.42
C ARG A 85 9.40 -11.00 -0.02
N ARG A 86 8.38 -10.26 0.43
CA ARG A 86 7.77 -10.43 1.76
C ARG A 86 7.05 -11.77 1.92
N SER A 87 6.37 -12.24 0.88
CA SER A 87 5.70 -13.55 0.91
C SER A 87 6.70 -14.71 1.01
N LYS A 88 7.93 -14.57 0.48
CA LYS A 88 9.00 -15.54 0.72
C LYS A 88 9.48 -15.52 2.17
N LEU A 89 9.72 -14.33 2.72
CA LEU A 89 10.20 -14.18 4.10
C LEU A 89 9.21 -14.72 5.14
N LEU A 90 7.92 -14.49 4.94
CA LEU A 90 6.87 -14.94 5.87
C LEU A 90 6.53 -16.44 5.77
N LYS A 91 6.95 -17.13 4.69
CA LYS A 91 6.79 -18.58 4.53
C LYS A 91 7.94 -19.40 5.15
N VAL A 92 8.96 -18.73 5.67
CA VAL A 92 10.18 -19.36 6.21
C VAL A 92 10.11 -19.54 7.75
N ASN A 93 8.97 -19.20 8.37
CA ASN A 93 8.64 -19.52 9.75
C ASN A 93 7.48 -20.51 9.80
#